data_AF-A0A7D7V8R3-F1
#
_entry.id   AF-A0A7D7V8R3-F1
#
_cell.length_a   1.000
_cell.length_b   1.000
_cell.length_c   1.000
_cell.angle_alpha   90.00
_cell.angle_beta   90.00
_cell.angle_gamma   90.00
#
_symmetry.space_group_name_H-M   'P 1'
#
loop_
_entity.id
_entity.type
_entity.pdbx_description
1 polymer ?
#
loop_
_entity_poly.entity_id
_entity_poly.type
_entity_poly.pdbx_seq_one_letter_code
_entity_poly.pdbx_strand_id
1 'polypeptide(L)'
;MSENVKTTLQYYGISPWEIEVIYGFLNSHFTVIQDEIEQDDERFVSFMNIDIPLQFNEEFFQWFGFKRWEKIKAVFKEMKRRRGSGNALKIRINFSGNPRIVFTIDIEDKQWFDNALEKIDFVLELLQYHLDPKKTPSDISEIVYKFDSNSIRWRLDTASSKSKRYTFLGDVWKENT
;
A
#
# COMPACT_ATOMS: atom_id res chain seq x y z
N MET A 1 16.78 -4.59 -24.85
CA MET A 1 16.28 -3.45 -24.06
C MET A 1 15.07 -3.97 -23.32
N SER A 2 15.18 -4.34 -22.05
CA SER A 2 14.01 -4.73 -21.25
C SER A 2 13.07 -3.55 -21.18
N GLU A 3 11.80 -3.74 -21.51
CA GLU A 3 10.79 -2.70 -21.30
C GLU A 3 10.88 -2.21 -19.85
N ASN A 4 11.10 -0.90 -19.66
CA ASN A 4 11.08 -0.34 -18.32
C ASN A 4 9.67 -0.50 -17.75
N VAL A 5 9.56 -1.20 -16.63
CA VAL A 5 8.27 -1.40 -15.96
C VAL A 5 7.74 -0.04 -15.49
N LYS A 6 6.44 0.21 -15.68
CA LYS A 6 5.82 1.52 -15.40
C LYS A 6 5.17 1.52 -14.02
N THR A 7 5.51 2.48 -13.19
CA THR A 7 4.82 2.74 -11.91
C THR A 7 4.07 4.06 -11.98
N THR A 8 2.91 4.15 -11.35
CA THR A 8 2.13 5.38 -11.28
C THR A 8 2.14 5.93 -9.87
N LEU A 9 2.43 7.22 -9.74
CA LEU A 9 2.27 8.02 -8.53
C LEU A 9 1.05 8.91 -8.74
N GLN A 10 -0.09 8.52 -8.17
CA GLN A 10 -1.29 9.34 -8.20
C GLN A 10 -1.49 10.03 -6.85
N TYR A 11 -1.73 11.34 -6.83
CA TYR A 11 -1.73 12.08 -5.56
C TYR A 11 -2.52 13.39 -5.61
N TYR A 12 -2.89 13.89 -4.44
CA TYR A 12 -3.35 15.26 -4.20
C TYR A 12 -2.84 15.74 -2.83
N GLY A 13 -2.65 17.06 -2.65
CA GLY A 13 -2.21 17.63 -1.37
C GLY A 13 -0.77 17.22 -0.95
N ILE A 14 0.03 16.75 -1.90
CA ILE A 14 1.45 16.40 -1.71
C ILE A 14 2.31 17.45 -2.40
N SER A 15 3.33 17.96 -1.72
CA SER A 15 4.17 19.02 -2.29
C SER A 15 5.04 18.48 -3.44
N PRO A 16 5.38 19.32 -4.45
CA PRO A 16 6.25 18.89 -5.54
C PRO A 16 7.58 18.31 -5.07
N TRP A 17 8.19 18.88 -4.02
CA TRP A 17 9.43 18.37 -3.44
C TRP A 17 9.27 16.95 -2.87
N GLU A 18 8.16 16.67 -2.20
CA GLU A 18 7.85 15.34 -1.67
C GLU A 18 7.72 14.29 -2.79
N ILE A 19 7.08 14.67 -3.90
CA ILE A 19 6.96 13.83 -5.11
C ILE A 19 8.33 13.58 -5.74
N GLU A 20 9.14 14.62 -5.91
CA GLU A 20 10.49 14.51 -6.49
C GLU A 20 11.40 13.58 -5.68
N VAL A 21 11.29 13.58 -4.34
CA VAL A 21 12.06 12.67 -3.50
C VAL A 21 11.62 11.21 -3.71
N ILE A 22 10.32 10.93 -3.78
CA ILE A 22 9.81 9.58 -4.10
C ILE A 22 10.26 9.17 -5.51
N TYR A 23 10.10 10.06 -6.49
CA TYR A 23 10.52 9.86 -7.88
C TYR A 23 12.00 9.48 -7.96
N GLY A 24 12.87 10.19 -7.24
CA GLY A 24 14.31 9.90 -7.19
C GLY A 24 14.66 8.51 -6.65
N PHE A 25 13.79 7.90 -5.85
CA PHE A 25 13.96 6.50 -5.43
C PHE A 25 13.42 5.52 -6.47
N LEU A 26 12.28 5.81 -7.11
CA LEU A 26 11.62 4.91 -8.05
C LEU A 26 12.23 4.91 -9.46
N ASN A 27 12.69 6.07 -9.96
CA ASN A 27 13.10 6.27 -11.35
C ASN A 27 14.29 5.41 -11.81
N SER A 28 15.08 4.90 -10.86
CA SER A 28 16.21 4.01 -11.14
C SER A 28 15.79 2.61 -11.59
N HIS A 29 14.54 2.22 -11.32
CA HIS A 29 13.99 0.89 -11.59
C HIS A 29 12.69 0.94 -12.42
N PHE A 30 11.98 2.06 -12.37
CA PHE A 30 10.70 2.24 -13.03
C PHE A 30 10.71 3.46 -13.94
N THR A 31 9.91 3.38 -15.01
CA THR A 31 9.39 4.61 -15.64
C THR A 31 8.24 5.11 -14.78
N VAL A 32 8.44 6.25 -14.11
CA VAL A 32 7.45 6.81 -13.19
C VAL A 32 6.51 7.75 -13.94
N ILE A 33 5.21 7.46 -13.85
CA ILE A 33 4.12 8.31 -14.31
C ILE A 33 3.63 9.08 -13.09
N GLN A 34 3.61 10.40 -13.14
CA GLN A 34 3.03 11.25 -12.10
C GLN A 34 1.63 11.67 -12.56
N ASP A 35 0.65 11.54 -11.68
CA ASP A 35 -0.76 11.83 -11.94
C ASP A 35 -1.35 12.63 -10.77
N GLU A 36 -1.24 13.95 -10.85
CA GLU A 36 -1.87 14.83 -9.86
C GLU A 36 -3.38 14.92 -10.13
N ILE A 37 -4.18 14.61 -9.13
CA ILE A 37 -5.64 14.55 -9.23
C ILE A 37 -6.31 15.59 -8.32
N GLU A 38 -7.58 15.85 -8.57
CA GLU A 38 -8.43 16.56 -7.61
C GLU A 38 -8.69 15.69 -6.37
N GLN A 39 -8.99 16.34 -5.24
CA GLN A 39 -9.32 15.64 -4.01
C GLN A 39 -10.58 14.77 -4.19
N ASP A 40 -10.44 13.46 -3.97
CA ASP A 40 -11.51 12.47 -4.12
C ASP A 40 -12.02 11.88 -2.79
N ASP A 41 -11.34 12.16 -1.67
CA ASP A 41 -11.72 11.76 -0.31
C ASP A 41 -11.67 12.96 0.62
N GLU A 42 -12.83 13.55 0.92
CA GLU A 42 -12.97 14.73 1.79
C GLU A 42 -12.45 14.50 3.22
N ARG A 43 -12.33 13.24 3.65
CA ARG A 43 -11.81 12.91 4.97
C ARG A 43 -10.32 13.17 5.09
N PHE A 44 -9.59 13.18 3.97
CA PHE A 44 -8.14 13.30 3.95
C PHE A 44 -7.66 14.55 3.23
N VAL A 45 -6.82 15.32 3.89
CA VAL A 45 -6.20 16.54 3.32
C VAL A 45 -5.21 16.21 2.21
N SER A 46 -4.55 15.05 2.30
CA SER A 46 -3.61 14.61 1.27
C SER A 46 -3.63 13.10 1.08
N PHE A 47 -3.30 12.69 -0.15
CA PHE A 47 -3.34 11.32 -0.59
C PHE A 47 -2.17 10.99 -1.50
N MET A 48 -1.65 9.78 -1.35
CA MET A 48 -0.63 9.21 -2.22
C MET A 48 -1.03 7.77 -2.56
N ASN A 49 -1.11 7.46 -3.85
CA ASN A 49 -1.29 6.13 -4.39
C ASN A 49 -0.08 5.76 -5.23
N ILE A 50 0.54 4.62 -4.91
CA ILE A 50 1.65 4.07 -5.68
C ILE A 50 1.23 2.74 -6.28
N ASP A 51 1.20 2.68 -7.60
CA ASP A 51 0.93 1.45 -8.35
C ASP A 51 2.24 0.81 -8.79
N ILE A 52 2.64 -0.25 -8.08
CA ILE A 52 3.83 -1.04 -8.37
C ILE A 52 3.42 -2.19 -9.30
N PRO A 53 3.92 -2.25 -10.54
CA PRO A 53 3.54 -3.26 -11.55
C PRO A 53 4.14 -4.65 -11.28
N LEU A 54 4.61 -4.91 -10.05
CA LEU A 54 5.25 -6.15 -9.64
C LEU A 54 4.50 -6.76 -8.44
N GLN A 55 4.66 -8.06 -8.25
CA GLN A 55 4.08 -8.78 -7.12
C GLN A 55 4.76 -8.41 -5.80
N PHE A 56 4.00 -8.42 -4.72
CA PHE A 56 4.54 -8.30 -3.37
C PHE A 56 5.14 -9.65 -2.95
N ASN A 57 6.42 -9.87 -3.26
CA ASN A 57 7.14 -11.11 -2.99
C ASN A 57 8.63 -10.84 -2.72
N GLU A 58 9.41 -11.86 -2.36
CA GLU A 58 10.84 -11.72 -2.09
C GLU A 58 11.64 -11.20 -3.30
N GLU A 59 11.27 -11.62 -4.52
CA GLU A 59 11.94 -11.20 -5.76
C GLU A 59 11.84 -9.68 -5.96
N PHE A 60 10.69 -9.08 -5.66
CA PHE A 60 10.53 -7.63 -5.68
C PHE A 60 11.52 -6.96 -4.73
N PHE A 61 11.66 -7.42 -3.49
CA PHE A 61 12.56 -6.79 -2.51
C PHE A 61 14.04 -7.00 -2.85
N GLN A 62 14.40 -8.14 -3.44
CA GLN A 62 15.76 -8.39 -3.95
C GLN A 62 16.07 -7.47 -5.14
N TRP A 63 15.12 -7.32 -6.08
CA TRP A 63 15.29 -6.49 -7.27
C TRP A 63 15.26 -4.98 -6.95
N PHE A 64 14.31 -4.54 -6.13
CA PHE A 64 14.12 -3.13 -5.76
C PHE A 64 15.09 -2.68 -4.66
N GLY A 65 15.55 -3.60 -3.83
CA GLY A 65 16.51 -3.39 -2.75
C GLY A 65 15.90 -2.80 -1.47
N PHE A 66 16.09 -3.51 -0.35
CA PHE A 66 15.60 -3.09 0.98
C PHE A 66 16.02 -1.66 1.35
N LYS A 67 17.28 -1.25 1.10
CA LYS A 67 17.74 0.11 1.41
C LYS A 67 16.93 1.20 0.71
N ARG A 68 16.44 0.95 -0.50
CA ARG A 68 15.61 1.89 -1.24
C ARG A 68 14.17 1.89 -0.72
N TRP A 69 13.63 0.71 -0.43
CA TRP A 69 12.34 0.56 0.23
C TRP A 69 12.28 1.32 1.57
N GLU A 70 13.30 1.17 2.42
CA GLU A 70 13.41 1.92 3.69
C GLU A 70 13.41 3.43 3.48
N LYS A 71 14.05 3.94 2.41
CA LYS A 71 14.04 5.36 2.10
C LYS A 71 12.65 5.86 1.70
N ILE A 72 11.90 5.08 0.92
CA ILE A 72 10.50 5.42 0.59
C ILE A 72 9.65 5.47 1.87
N LYS A 73 9.75 4.44 2.73
CA LYS A 73 9.08 4.45 4.04
C LYS A 73 9.46 5.67 4.88
N ALA A 74 10.74 6.04 4.91
CA ALA A 74 11.21 7.22 5.65
C ALA A 74 10.59 8.53 5.12
N VAL A 75 10.40 8.67 3.80
CA VAL A 75 9.70 9.82 3.22
C VAL A 75 8.27 9.88 3.72
N PHE A 76 7.54 8.77 3.70
CA PHE A 76 6.17 8.72 4.21
C PHE A 76 6.06 9.12 5.68
N LYS A 77 7.00 8.65 6.53
CA LYS A 77 7.07 9.07 7.93
C LYS A 77 7.32 10.57 8.06
N GLU A 78 8.21 11.13 7.23
CA GLU A 78 8.49 12.57 7.22
C GLU A 78 7.26 13.38 6.75
N MET A 79 6.53 12.89 5.74
CA MET A 79 5.28 13.49 5.28
C MET A 79 4.25 13.54 6.41
N LYS A 80 4.07 12.43 7.14
CA LYS A 80 3.18 12.37 8.31
C LYS A 80 3.66 13.28 9.43
N ARG A 81 4.96 13.29 9.75
CA ARG A 81 5.55 14.14 10.80
C ARG A 81 5.28 15.62 10.55
N ARG A 82 5.42 16.10 9.31
CA ARG A 82 5.17 17.51 8.94
C ARG A 82 3.69 17.89 9.00
N ARG A 83 2.81 16.94 8.76
CA ARG A 83 1.35 17.13 8.75
C ARG A 83 0.70 16.98 10.12
N GLY A 84 1.35 16.30 11.07
CA GLY A 84 0.83 16.08 12.43
C GLY A 84 -0.13 14.91 12.54
N SER A 85 -0.97 14.93 13.57
CA SER A 85 -2.00 13.92 13.82
C SER A 85 -3.29 14.18 13.03
N GLY A 86 -4.22 13.22 13.08
CA GLY A 86 -5.50 13.29 12.37
C GLY A 86 -5.40 12.79 10.92
N ASN A 87 -6.48 13.00 10.16
CA ASN A 87 -6.64 12.52 8.78
C ASN A 87 -5.89 13.38 7.75
N ALA A 88 -4.64 13.72 8.05
CA ALA A 88 -3.86 14.61 7.21
C ALA A 88 -3.23 13.91 5.99
N LEU A 89 -3.01 12.60 6.06
CA LEU A 89 -2.35 11.82 5.00
C LEU A 89 -2.90 10.39 4.93
N LYS A 90 -3.31 9.98 3.74
CA LYS A 90 -3.62 8.59 3.38
C LYS A 90 -2.64 8.10 2.34
N ILE A 91 -2.11 6.90 2.54
CA ILE A 91 -1.22 6.24 1.58
C ILE A 91 -1.81 4.91 1.15
N ARG A 92 -1.80 4.66 -0.16
CA ARG A 92 -2.08 3.35 -0.75
C ARG A 92 -0.87 2.87 -1.54
N ILE A 93 -0.47 1.63 -1.30
CA ILE A 93 0.59 0.96 -2.05
C ILE A 93 -0.02 -0.29 -2.66
N ASN A 94 -0.11 -0.33 -3.99
CA ASN A 94 -0.72 -1.43 -4.73
C ASN A 94 0.39 -2.20 -5.44
N PHE A 95 0.40 -3.52 -5.23
CA PHE A 95 1.27 -4.46 -5.92
C PHE A 95 0.43 -5.28 -6.88
N SER A 96 0.88 -5.39 -8.13
CA SER A 96 0.25 -6.25 -9.12
C SER A 96 0.29 -7.72 -8.69
N GLY A 97 -0.37 -8.60 -9.44
CA GLY A 97 -0.42 -10.02 -9.14
C GLY A 97 -1.83 -10.57 -9.23
N ASN A 98 -1.96 -11.84 -8.88
CA ASN A 98 -3.25 -12.52 -8.82
C ASN A 98 -3.31 -13.30 -7.49
N PRO A 99 -3.90 -12.71 -6.42
CA PRO A 99 -4.59 -11.42 -6.39
C PRO A 99 -3.63 -10.22 -6.35
N ARG A 100 -4.13 -9.03 -6.72
CA ARG A 100 -3.48 -7.75 -6.41
C ARG A 100 -3.46 -7.56 -4.89
N ILE A 101 -2.33 -7.10 -4.34
CA ILE A 101 -2.19 -6.80 -2.92
C ILE A 101 -2.16 -5.30 -2.72
N VAL A 102 -3.02 -4.80 -1.83
CA VAL A 102 -3.15 -3.37 -1.53
C VAL A 102 -2.91 -3.14 -0.05
N PHE A 103 -1.98 -2.24 0.28
CA PHE A 103 -1.80 -1.75 1.65
C PHE A 103 -2.43 -0.36 1.77
N THR A 104 -3.39 -0.21 2.67
CA THR A 104 -3.98 1.11 2.98
C THR A 104 -3.50 1.58 4.35
N ILE A 105 -2.87 2.76 4.37
CA ILE A 105 -2.38 3.43 5.57
C ILE A 105 -3.19 4.72 5.73
N ASP A 106 -4.20 4.68 6.57
CA ASP A 106 -5.14 5.77 6.86
C ASP A 106 -5.14 6.13 8.37
N ILE A 107 -3.95 6.04 9.00
CA ILE A 107 -3.79 6.12 10.45
C ILE A 107 -3.57 7.56 10.92
N GLU A 108 -4.39 7.99 11.88
CA GLU A 108 -4.32 9.34 12.45
C GLU A 108 -3.10 9.56 13.35
N ASP A 109 -2.79 8.60 14.21
CA ASP A 109 -1.68 8.68 15.16
C ASP A 109 -0.33 8.43 14.47
N LYS A 110 0.66 9.29 14.76
CA LYS A 110 1.98 9.20 14.14
C LYS A 110 2.73 7.92 14.55
N GLN A 111 2.67 7.52 15.81
CA GLN A 111 3.38 6.33 16.27
C GLN A 111 2.83 5.09 15.58
N TRP A 112 1.51 4.96 15.46
CA TRP A 112 0.88 3.85 14.75
C TRP A 112 1.13 3.90 13.24
N PHE A 113 1.16 5.08 12.64
CA PHE A 113 1.55 5.27 11.25
C PHE A 113 2.98 4.78 10.98
N ASP A 114 3.94 5.18 11.82
CA ASP A 114 5.33 4.74 11.70
C ASP A 114 5.44 3.21 11.87
N ASN A 115 4.71 2.63 12.83
CA ASN A 115 4.67 1.18 13.05
C ASN A 115 4.08 0.41 11.86
N ALA A 116 3.05 0.94 11.21
CA ALA A 116 2.47 0.32 10.02
C ALA A 116 3.50 0.22 8.90
N LEU A 117 4.26 1.30 8.66
CA LEU A 117 5.34 1.30 7.68
C LEU A 117 6.45 0.32 8.05
N GLU A 118 6.90 0.29 9.30
CA GLU A 118 7.95 -0.64 9.74
C GLU A 118 7.56 -2.10 9.64
N LYS A 119 6.26 -2.42 9.71
CA LYS A 119 5.78 -3.80 9.76
C LYS A 119 5.21 -4.32 8.45
N ILE A 120 5.20 -3.51 7.40
CA ILE A 120 4.57 -3.88 6.12
C ILE A 120 5.26 -5.08 5.46
N ASP A 121 6.58 -5.17 5.53
CA ASP A 121 7.39 -6.23 4.93
C ASP A 121 7.21 -7.59 5.64
N PHE A 122 6.87 -7.62 6.92
CA PHE A 122 6.52 -8.88 7.62
C PHE A 122 5.32 -9.59 7.01
N VAL A 123 4.48 -8.89 6.24
CA VAL A 123 3.35 -9.51 5.55
C VAL A 123 3.81 -10.56 4.54
N LEU A 124 5.03 -10.45 3.99
CA LEU A 124 5.62 -11.46 3.09
C LEU A 124 5.58 -12.87 3.70
N GLU A 125 5.97 -12.99 4.97
CA GLU A 125 6.02 -14.27 5.69
C GLU A 125 4.62 -14.85 5.95
N LEU A 126 3.61 -13.98 5.94
CA LEU A 126 2.22 -14.33 6.23
C LEU A 126 1.39 -14.62 4.98
N LEU A 127 1.87 -14.26 3.79
CA LEU A 127 1.10 -14.39 2.53
C LEU A 127 0.59 -15.81 2.31
N GLN A 128 1.42 -16.83 2.52
CA GLN A 128 1.02 -18.23 2.33
C GLN A 128 -0.17 -18.65 3.21
N TYR A 129 -0.30 -18.05 4.40
CA TYR A 129 -1.37 -18.34 5.34
C TYR A 129 -2.61 -17.51 5.06
N HIS A 130 -2.42 -16.24 4.69
CA HIS A 130 -3.51 -15.32 4.37
C HIS A 130 -4.19 -15.65 3.04
N LEU A 131 -3.42 -16.17 2.08
CA LEU A 131 -3.88 -16.52 0.74
C LEU A 131 -4.13 -18.04 0.58
N ASP A 132 -4.35 -18.76 1.68
CA ASP A 132 -4.70 -20.18 1.66
C ASP A 132 -5.97 -20.38 0.81
N PRO A 133 -5.90 -21.12 -0.31
CA PRO A 133 -7.05 -21.35 -1.19
C PRO A 133 -8.24 -22.01 -0.50
N LYS A 134 -8.03 -22.68 0.65
CA LYS A 134 -9.10 -23.30 1.43
C LYS A 134 -9.88 -22.29 2.28
N LYS A 135 -9.28 -21.13 2.58
CA LYS A 135 -9.86 -20.09 3.44
C LYS A 135 -10.25 -18.84 2.66
N THR A 136 -9.64 -18.65 1.50
CA THR A 136 -9.83 -17.47 0.64
C THR A 136 -10.98 -17.73 -0.32
N PRO A 137 -11.93 -16.79 -0.50
CA PRO A 137 -12.93 -16.88 -1.54
C PRO A 137 -12.33 -17.15 -2.93
N SER A 138 -13.04 -17.88 -3.78
CA SER A 138 -12.58 -18.14 -5.14
C SER A 138 -12.56 -16.87 -5.98
N ASP A 139 -11.65 -16.83 -6.95
CA ASP A 139 -11.58 -15.80 -8.00
C ASP A 139 -11.38 -14.36 -7.48
N ILE A 140 -10.73 -14.19 -6.32
CA ILE A 140 -10.36 -12.87 -5.81
C ILE A 140 -9.32 -12.22 -6.74
N SER A 141 -9.62 -11.01 -7.18
CA SER A 141 -8.73 -10.18 -7.99
C SER A 141 -7.91 -9.19 -7.16
N GLU A 142 -8.38 -8.82 -5.96
CA GLU A 142 -7.72 -7.84 -5.09
C GLU A 142 -7.96 -8.16 -3.62
N ILE A 143 -6.90 -8.03 -2.80
CA ILE A 143 -6.94 -8.12 -1.35
C ILE A 143 -6.36 -6.84 -0.76
N VAL A 144 -7.12 -6.24 0.14
CA VAL A 144 -6.74 -5.05 0.87
C VAL A 144 -6.35 -5.43 2.29
N TYR A 145 -5.20 -4.93 2.69
CA TYR A 145 -4.68 -4.98 4.04
C TYR A 145 -4.86 -3.63 4.73
N LYS A 146 -5.18 -3.67 6.02
CA LYS A 146 -5.14 -2.52 6.93
C LYS A 146 -4.31 -2.84 8.16
N PHE A 147 -3.70 -1.81 8.73
CA PHE A 147 -2.95 -1.95 9.98
C PHE A 147 -3.90 -1.83 11.17
N ASP A 148 -3.92 -2.86 12.01
CA ASP A 148 -4.68 -2.86 13.27
C ASP A 148 -3.76 -2.39 14.40
N SER A 149 -3.95 -1.15 14.87
CA SER A 149 -3.16 -0.55 15.96
C SER A 149 -3.36 -1.27 17.30
N ASN A 150 -4.49 -1.95 17.53
CA ASN A 150 -4.72 -2.69 18.77
C ASN A 150 -3.83 -3.93 18.89
N SER A 151 -3.54 -4.59 17.76
CA SER A 151 -2.66 -5.77 17.73
C SER A 151 -1.31 -5.53 17.06
N ILE A 152 -1.05 -4.29 16.64
CA ILE A 152 0.21 -3.79 16.08
C ILE A 152 0.69 -4.67 14.90
N ARG A 153 -0.22 -4.99 13.99
CA ARG A 153 0.05 -5.81 12.79
C ARG A 153 -0.89 -5.48 11.64
N TRP A 154 -0.43 -5.79 10.42
CA TRP A 154 -1.25 -5.79 9.23
C TRP A 154 -2.22 -6.97 9.24
N ARG A 155 -3.48 -6.72 8.88
CA ARG A 155 -4.54 -7.73 8.78
C ARG A 155 -5.25 -7.61 7.44
N LEU A 156 -5.81 -8.73 6.99
CA LEU A 156 -6.80 -8.75 5.92
C LEU A 156 -7.98 -7.87 6.32
N ASP A 157 -8.43 -7.02 5.41
CA ASP A 157 -9.54 -6.08 5.63
C ASP A 157 -10.68 -6.40 4.67
N THR A 158 -10.44 -6.23 3.37
CA THR A 158 -11.42 -6.51 2.32
C THR A 158 -10.80 -7.30 1.18
N ALA A 159 -11.63 -8.03 0.44
CA ALA A 159 -11.25 -8.68 -0.80
C ALA A 159 -12.34 -8.44 -1.83
N SER A 160 -11.96 -8.42 -3.11
CA SER A 160 -12.92 -8.28 -4.19
C SER A 160 -12.62 -9.20 -5.36
N SER A 161 -13.68 -9.70 -5.98
CA SER A 161 -13.67 -10.34 -7.29
C SER A 161 -14.41 -9.44 -8.29
N LYS A 162 -14.57 -9.89 -9.54
CA LYS A 162 -15.29 -9.15 -10.58
C LYS A 162 -16.72 -8.73 -10.21
N SER A 163 -17.38 -9.48 -9.33
CA SER A 163 -18.80 -9.26 -8.98
C SER A 163 -19.08 -9.20 -7.48
N LYS A 164 -18.14 -9.64 -6.64
CA LYS A 164 -18.36 -9.80 -5.20
C LYS A 164 -17.33 -9.02 -4.40
N ARG A 165 -17.75 -8.54 -3.23
CA ARG A 165 -16.87 -7.95 -2.22
C ARG A 165 -17.01 -8.72 -0.93
N TYR A 166 -15.91 -8.84 -0.22
CA TYR A 166 -15.83 -9.57 1.03
C TYR A 166 -15.18 -8.70 2.09
N THR A 167 -15.63 -8.83 3.32
CA THR A 167 -15.00 -8.24 4.50
C THR A 167 -14.44 -9.35 5.39
N PHE A 168 -13.21 -9.19 5.88
CA PHE A 168 -12.59 -10.15 6.76
C PHE A 168 -12.94 -9.85 8.23
N LEU A 169 -13.69 -10.75 8.88
CA LEU A 169 -14.14 -10.56 10.26
C LEU A 169 -14.03 -11.86 11.03
N GLY A 170 -13.29 -11.86 12.14
CA GLY A 170 -13.18 -13.03 13.02
C GLY A 170 -12.57 -14.26 12.32
N ASP A 171 -11.52 -14.04 11.53
CA ASP A 171 -10.81 -15.05 10.75
C ASP A 171 -11.60 -15.72 9.62
N VAL A 172 -12.72 -15.11 9.20
CA VAL A 172 -13.54 -15.56 8.07
C VAL A 172 -13.89 -14.41 7.13
N TRP A 173 -13.93 -14.73 5.84
CA TRP A 173 -14.44 -13.83 4.80
C TRP A 173 -15.96 -13.88 4.77
N LYS A 174 -16.60 -12.71 4.86
CA LYS A 174 -18.05 -12.56 4.70
C LYS A 174 -18.34 -11.79 3.42
N GLU A 175 -19.17 -12.35 2.55
CA GLU A 175 -19.65 -11.66 1.35
C GLU A 175 -20.54 -10.49 1.76
N ASN A 176 -20.28 -9.30 1.21
CA ASN A 176 -21.11 -8.13 1.40
C ASN A 176 -22.32 -8.27 0.47
N THR A 177 -23.52 -8.40 1.03
CA THR A 177 -24.81 -8.34 0.30
C THR A 177 -25.10 -6.97 -0.26
#